data_AF-A0A0F2PP78-F1
#
_entry.id   AF-A0A0F2PP78-F1
#
_cell.length_a   1.000
_cell.length_b   1.000
_cell.length_c   1.000
_cell.angle_alpha   90.00
_cell.angle_beta   90.00
_cell.angle_gamma   90.00
#
_symmetry.space_group_name_H-M   'P 1'
#
loop_
_entity.id
_entity.type
_entity.pdbx_description
1 polymer ?
#
loop_
_entity_poly.entity_id
_entity_poly.type
_entity_poly.pdbx_seq_one_letter_code
_entity_poly.pdbx_strand_id
1 'polypeptide(L)'
;MPVGWDGYRAEPVSFETANFALRMLESICGNDTPVPQLVPGDGGDMQIEWHTHKGDIELHVRGANSVHAWRSSENTGPNGEEIGLTFNFLPIVAWIEQLSEPMVDADAAAA
;
A
#
# COMPACT_ATOMS: atom_id res chain seq x y z
N MET A 1 -13.05 13.20 5.85
CA MET A 1 -12.27 14.42 6.19
C MET A 1 -13.01 15.64 5.67
N PRO A 2 -12.86 16.83 6.27
CA PRO A 2 -13.37 18.06 5.67
C PRO A 2 -12.52 18.47 4.45
N VAL A 3 -13.11 19.25 3.54
CA VAL A 3 -12.35 19.92 2.47
C VAL A 3 -11.30 20.85 3.08
N GLY A 4 -10.07 20.82 2.56
CA GLY A 4 -8.94 21.61 3.07
C GLY A 4 -8.36 21.10 4.38
N TRP A 5 -8.45 19.79 4.63
CA TRP A 5 -7.84 19.15 5.80
C TRP A 5 -6.31 19.35 5.88
N ASP A 6 -5.68 19.63 4.74
CA ASP A 6 -4.24 19.89 4.58
C ASP A 6 -3.87 21.38 4.60
N GLY A 7 -4.84 22.29 4.65
CA GLY A 7 -4.64 23.73 4.52
C GLY A 7 -4.54 24.27 3.08
N TYR A 8 -4.51 23.40 2.06
CA TYR A 8 -4.42 23.75 0.63
C TYR A 8 -5.65 23.32 -0.18
N ARG A 9 -6.80 23.19 0.50
CA ARG A 9 -8.08 22.75 -0.08
C ARG A 9 -8.07 21.31 -0.62
N ALA A 10 -7.30 20.41 -0.01
CA ALA A 10 -7.37 19.00 -0.35
C ALA A 10 -8.81 18.47 -0.32
N GLU A 11 -9.11 17.63 -1.30
CA GLU A 11 -10.34 16.88 -1.36
C GLU A 11 -10.28 15.72 -0.36
N PRO A 12 -11.38 15.43 0.35
CA PRO A 12 -11.44 14.25 1.19
C PRO A 12 -11.35 12.98 0.34
N VAL A 13 -10.62 11.97 0.82
CA VAL A 13 -10.68 10.62 0.25
C VAL A 13 -12.13 10.17 0.14
N SER A 14 -12.54 9.81 -1.07
CA SER A 14 -13.91 9.38 -1.32
C SER A 14 -14.17 8.01 -0.67
N PHE A 15 -15.42 7.75 -0.26
CA PHE A 15 -15.78 6.44 0.28
C PHE A 15 -15.53 5.31 -0.75
N GLU A 16 -15.74 5.59 -2.03
CA GLU A 16 -15.47 4.65 -3.12
C GLU A 16 -13.99 4.29 -3.20
N THR A 17 -13.10 5.28 -3.18
CA THR A 17 -11.64 5.10 -3.19
C THR A 17 -11.19 4.28 -1.98
N ALA A 18 -11.66 4.64 -0.77
CA ALA A 18 -11.31 3.94 0.46
C ALA A 18 -11.81 2.48 0.46
N ASN A 19 -13.06 2.24 0.04
CA ASN A 19 -13.62 0.89 -0.03
C ASN A 19 -12.96 0.04 -1.12
N PHE A 20 -12.62 0.62 -2.28
CA PHE A 20 -11.86 -0.07 -3.31
C PHE A 20 -10.47 -0.47 -2.81
N ALA A 21 -9.76 0.45 -2.15
CA ALA A 21 -8.45 0.18 -1.58
C ALA A 21 -8.47 -0.93 -0.53
N LEU A 22 -9.48 -0.95 0.35
CA LEU A 22 -9.67 -2.03 1.32
C LEU A 22 -9.84 -3.38 0.61
N ARG A 23 -10.70 -3.47 -0.41
CA ARG A 23 -10.91 -4.71 -1.18
C ARG A 23 -9.67 -5.15 -1.95
N MET A 24 -8.88 -4.21 -2.45
CA MET A 24 -7.61 -4.49 -3.08
C MET A 24 -6.63 -5.09 -2.06
N LEU A 25 -6.51 -4.50 -0.87
CA LEU A 25 -5.68 -5.00 0.22
C LEU A 25 -6.09 -6.43 0.63
N GLU A 26 -7.39 -6.68 0.82
CA GLU A 26 -7.94 -8.02 1.11
C GLU A 26 -7.55 -9.07 0.04
N SER A 27 -7.32 -8.64 -1.20
CA SER A 27 -6.95 -9.53 -2.30
C SER A 27 -5.45 -9.80 -2.44
N ILE A 28 -4.59 -8.95 -1.86
CA ILE A 28 -3.13 -9.04 -2.02
C ILE A 28 -2.36 -9.31 -0.71
N CYS A 29 -2.94 -8.98 0.45
CA CYS A 29 -2.29 -9.16 1.75
C CYS A 29 -2.59 -10.56 2.32
N GLY A 30 -1.54 -11.21 2.83
CA GLY A 30 -1.67 -12.43 3.63
C GLY A 30 -1.67 -12.11 5.14
N ASN A 31 -1.78 -13.15 5.97
CA ASN A 31 -1.78 -13.00 7.43
C ASN A 31 -0.48 -12.40 7.98
N ASP A 32 0.65 -12.66 7.32
CA ASP A 32 1.98 -12.22 7.74
C ASP A 32 2.40 -10.90 7.06
N THR A 33 1.52 -10.28 6.27
CA THR A 33 1.81 -9.00 5.64
C THR A 33 1.86 -7.90 6.69
N PRO A 34 2.95 -7.10 6.77
CA PRO A 34 3.03 -5.98 7.71
C PRO A 34 1.89 -4.99 7.48
N VAL A 35 1.46 -4.30 8.54
CA VAL A 35 0.40 -3.29 8.43
C VAL A 35 0.91 -2.10 7.61
N PRO A 36 0.24 -1.71 6.51
CA PRO A 36 0.64 -0.53 5.75
C PRO A 36 0.32 0.77 6.48
N GLN A 37 0.99 1.84 6.06
CA GLN A 37 0.54 3.20 6.30
C GLN A 37 -0.47 3.62 5.23
N LEU A 38 -1.50 4.34 5.64
CA LEU A 38 -2.52 4.91 4.75
C LEU A 38 -2.37 6.43 4.76
N VAL A 39 -2.05 7.01 3.61
CA VAL A 39 -1.79 8.43 3.44
C VAL A 39 -2.82 9.02 2.47
N PRO A 40 -3.71 9.90 2.94
CA PRO A 40 -4.63 10.62 2.05
C PRO A 40 -3.88 11.51 1.06
N GLY A 41 -4.27 11.44 -0.21
CA GLY A 41 -3.86 12.40 -1.23
C GLY A 41 -4.69 13.69 -1.20
N ASP A 42 -4.22 14.69 -1.92
CA ASP A 42 -4.89 16.00 -2.03
C ASP A 42 -6.06 16.01 -3.03
N GLY A 43 -6.10 15.05 -3.96
CA GLY A 43 -7.13 14.89 -4.99
C GLY A 43 -8.21 13.86 -4.66
N GLY A 44 -8.37 13.47 -3.39
CA GLY A 44 -9.30 12.41 -2.98
C GLY A 44 -8.81 10.99 -3.29
N ASP A 45 -7.57 10.86 -3.76
CA ASP A 45 -6.81 9.62 -3.88
C ASP A 45 -6.22 9.17 -2.53
N MET A 46 -5.67 7.97 -2.48
CA MET A 46 -5.04 7.42 -1.28
C MET A 46 -3.76 6.68 -1.66
N GLN A 47 -2.68 6.98 -0.95
CA GLN A 47 -1.45 6.21 -0.98
C GLN A 47 -1.47 5.18 0.14
N ILE A 48 -1.03 3.97 -0.20
CA ILE A 48 -0.78 2.88 0.74
C ILE A 48 0.70 2.56 0.64
N GLU A 49 1.41 2.57 1.76
CA GLU A 49 2.85 2.39 1.73
C GLU A 49 3.35 1.44 2.82
N TRP A 50 4.37 0.68 2.46
CA TRP A 50 5.16 -0.13 3.36
C TRP A 50 6.60 0.33 3.24
N HIS A 51 7.20 0.67 4.38
CA HIS A 51 8.62 0.93 4.51
C HIS A 51 9.19 -0.11 5.46
N THR A 52 9.87 -1.12 4.91
CA THR A 52 10.41 -2.25 5.68
C THR A 52 11.90 -2.39 5.44
N HIS A 53 12.56 -3.23 6.25
CA HIS A 53 13.96 -3.55 6.00
C HIS A 53 14.18 -4.32 4.68
N LYS A 54 13.14 -4.96 4.12
CA LYS A 54 13.19 -5.71 2.86
C LYS A 54 13.08 -4.80 1.64
N GLY A 55 12.59 -3.59 1.84
CA GLY A 55 12.31 -2.63 0.79
C GLY A 55 11.03 -1.84 1.06
N ASP A 56 10.71 -1.03 0.08
CA ASP A 56 9.59 -0.11 0.06
C ASP A 56 8.58 -0.54 -1.00
N ILE A 57 7.28 -0.42 -0.68
CA ILE A 57 6.20 -0.57 -1.64
C ILE A 57 5.25 0.60 -1.46
N GLU A 58 4.87 1.23 -2.57
CA GLU A 58 3.89 2.31 -2.62
C GLU A 58 2.79 1.94 -3.62
N LEU A 59 1.53 2.06 -3.20
CA LEU A 59 0.35 1.88 -4.04
C LEU A 59 -0.45 3.19 -4.03
N HIS A 60 -0.37 3.93 -5.13
CA HIS A 60 -1.16 5.15 -5.33
C HIS A 60 -2.52 4.81 -5.94
N VAL A 61 -3.54 4.74 -5.08
CA VAL A 61 -4.93 4.46 -5.46
C VAL A 61 -5.62 5.77 -5.86
N ARG A 62 -5.65 6.03 -7.17
CA ARG A 62 -6.26 7.24 -7.76
C ARG A 62 -7.78 7.13 -7.89
N GLY A 63 -8.30 5.91 -7.81
CA GLY A 63 -9.72 5.58 -7.90
C GLY A 63 -9.92 4.09 -8.16
N ALA A 64 -11.17 3.68 -8.34
CA ALA A 64 -11.49 2.29 -8.63
C ALA A 64 -10.78 1.81 -9.92
N ASN A 65 -10.04 0.70 -9.81
CA ASN A 65 -9.25 0.10 -10.89
C ASN A 65 -8.25 1.08 -11.54
N SER A 66 -7.77 2.07 -10.78
CA SER A 66 -6.71 2.98 -11.21
C SER A 66 -5.67 3.08 -10.10
N VAL A 67 -4.68 2.20 -10.17
CA VAL A 67 -3.61 2.11 -9.18
C VAL A 67 -2.27 2.17 -9.89
N HIS A 68 -1.39 3.04 -9.42
CA HIS A 68 0.03 3.00 -9.79
C HIS A 68 0.78 2.40 -8.61
N ALA A 69 1.52 1.34 -8.85
CA ALA A 69 2.31 0.66 -7.85
C ALA A 69 3.79 0.86 -8.16
N TRP A 70 4.57 1.08 -7.12
CA TRP A 70 6.01 1.17 -7.17
C TRP A 70 6.62 0.34 -6.05
N ARG A 71 7.80 -0.24 -6.29
CA ARG A 71 8.60 -0.86 -5.23
C ARG A 71 10.07 -0.57 -5.38
N SER A 72 10.78 -0.55 -4.25
CA SER A 72 12.23 -0.67 -4.20
C SER A 72 12.65 -1.78 -3.25
N SER A 73 13.69 -2.53 -3.62
CA SER A 73 14.31 -3.58 -2.84
C SER A 73 15.79 -3.68 -3.21
N GLU A 74 16.55 -4.54 -2.53
CA GLU A 74 17.94 -4.84 -2.89
C GLU A 74 18.08 -5.27 -4.37
N ASN A 75 17.10 -5.99 -4.91
CA ASN A 75 17.13 -6.52 -6.28
C ASN A 75 16.86 -5.45 -7.35
N THR A 76 16.06 -4.44 -7.05
CA THR A 76 15.69 -3.37 -7.99
C THR A 76 16.59 -2.14 -7.84
N GLY A 77 17.24 -2.00 -6.68
CA GLY A 77 18.00 -0.81 -6.32
C GLY A 77 17.12 0.44 -6.12
N PRO A 78 17.74 1.62 -6.00
CA PRO A 78 17.06 2.86 -5.59
C PRO A 78 16.08 3.41 -6.62
N ASN A 79 16.20 3.02 -7.89
CA ASN A 79 15.26 3.45 -8.93
C ASN A 79 13.94 2.66 -8.87
N GLY A 80 13.96 1.50 -8.20
CA GLY A 80 12.79 0.65 -8.06
C GLY A 80 12.26 0.09 -9.39
N GLU A 81 11.03 -0.40 -9.33
CA GLU A 81 10.22 -0.74 -10.50
C GLU A 81 8.76 -0.31 -10.28
N GLU A 82 8.04 -0.09 -11.37
CA GLU A 82 6.66 0.41 -11.34
C GLU A 82 5.73 -0.36 -12.26
N ILE A 83 4.44 -0.38 -11.90
CA ILE A 83 3.38 -1.01 -12.68
C ILE A 83 2.05 -0.27 -12.52
N GLY A 84 1.36 -0.07 -13.64
CA GLY A 84 -0.04 0.36 -13.65
C GLY A 84 -0.98 -0.83 -13.50
N LEU A 85 -1.87 -0.79 -12.52
CA LEU A 85 -2.82 -1.85 -12.22
C LEU A 85 -4.26 -1.34 -12.46
N THR A 86 -5.07 -2.23 -13.01
CA THR A 86 -6.49 -1.98 -13.26
C THR A 86 -7.36 -2.99 -12.52
N PHE A 87 -7.71 -4.10 -13.17
CA PHE A 87 -8.61 -5.13 -12.61
C PHE A 87 -7.87 -6.35 -12.06
N ASN A 88 -6.56 -6.44 -12.30
CA ASN A 88 -5.71 -7.56 -11.88
C ASN A 88 -4.56 -7.05 -11.01
N PHE A 89 -4.58 -7.43 -9.74
CA PHE A 89 -3.55 -7.08 -8.75
C PHE A 89 -2.58 -8.25 -8.47
N LEU A 90 -2.75 -9.41 -9.13
CA LEU A 90 -1.83 -10.54 -9.00
C LEU A 90 -0.35 -10.19 -9.26
N PRO A 91 0.00 -9.30 -10.21
CA PRO A 91 1.41 -8.97 -10.47
C PRO A 91 2.18 -8.45 -9.25
N ILE A 92 1.50 -7.83 -8.27
CA ILE A 92 2.14 -7.27 -7.07
C ILE A 92 2.04 -8.17 -5.84
N VAL A 93 1.33 -9.31 -5.91
CA VAL A 93 1.21 -10.24 -4.76
C VAL A 93 2.59 -10.75 -4.32
N ALA A 94 3.44 -11.12 -5.29
CA ALA A 94 4.81 -11.54 -4.98
C ALA A 94 5.65 -10.43 -4.35
N TRP A 95 5.31 -9.16 -4.59
CA TRP A 95 5.98 -8.03 -3.94
C TRP A 95 5.56 -7.96 -2.46
N ILE A 96 4.26 -8.08 -2.19
CA ILE A 96 3.70 -8.09 -0.83
C ILE A 96 4.24 -9.28 -0.03
N GLU A 97 4.28 -10.48 -0.61
CA GLU A 97 4.81 -11.69 0.06
C GLU A 97 6.30 -11.55 0.43
N GLN A 98 7.08 -10.79 -0.35
CA GLN A 98 8.50 -10.54 -0.06
C GLN A 98 8.71 -9.57 1.11
N LEU A 99 7.68 -8.77 1.48
CA LEU A 99 7.69 -7.95 2.69
C LEU A 99 7.40 -8.74 3.95
N SER A 100 6.66 -9.85 3.84
CA SER A 100 6.23 -10.65 4.97
C SER A 100 7.44 -11.30 5.66
N GLU A 101 7.65 -10.97 6.93
CA GLU A 101 8.52 -11.75 7.79
C GLU A 101 7.73 -12.94 8.34
N PRO A 102 8.35 -14.13 8.52
CA PRO A 102 7.69 -15.18 9.27
C PRO A 102 7.39 -14.63 10.66
N MET A 103 6.16 -14.84 11.14
CA MET A 103 5.71 -14.49 12.48
C MET A 103 6.66 -15.15 13.50
N VAL A 104 7.71 -14.44 13.94
CA VAL A 104 8.51 -14.89 15.08
C VAL A 104 7.64 -14.61 16.28
N ASP A 105 7.14 -15.69 16.88
CA ASP A 105 6.27 -15.70 18.05
C ASP A 105 6.71 -14.61 19.04
N ALA A 106 5.91 -13.53 19.12
CA ALA A 106 6.13 -12.44 20.05
C ALA A 106 6.02 -12.91 21.52
N ASP A 107 5.61 -14.16 21.76
CA ASP A 107 5.58 -14.82 23.06
C ASP A 107 6.93 -15.44 23.49
N ALA A 108 7.92 -15.58 22.61
CA ALA A 108 9.20 -16.19 22.96
C ALA A 108 10.16 -15.24 23.71
N ALA A 109 9.84 -13.95 23.82
CA ALA A 109 10.68 -12.95 24.50
C ALA A 109 10.30 -12.72 25.98
N ALA A 110 9.34 -13.47 26.53
CA ALA A 110 8.84 -13.32 27.89
C ALA A 110 8.92 -14.58 28.78
N ALA A 111 9.68 -15.62 28.37
CA ALA A 111 9.86 -16.87 29.13
C ALA A 111 11.29 -17.06 29.65
#